data_AF-A0A2V7LDA5-F1
#
_entry.id   AF-A0A2V7LDA5-F1
#
_cell.length_a   1.000
_cell.length_b   1.000
_cell.length_c   1.000
_cell.angle_alpha   90.00
_cell.angle_beta   90.00
_cell.angle_gamma   90.00
#
_symmetry.space_group_name_H-M   'P 1'
#
loop_
_entity.id
_entity.type
_entity.pdbx_description
1 polymer ?
#
loop_
_entity_poly.entity_id
_entity_poly.type
_entity_poly.pdbx_seq_one_letter_code
_entity_poly.pdbx_strand_id
1 'polypeptide(L)'
;MRVSPHPRWVADLNATLEPIQEAILATPVIEDAAENRLVQGKIQDFLVAFYPIIRDFPAWLQVLLDRSPDHGRAFFEDNIRVERRHDAMWRAMGDGFGVPRERFHSPESPVPEVEVFHEYLTAACHDAPFGRAVSATNYAVEGVAQKISEKALRGLSKNAKIGPKGRWWLEEHAKYDDEHPVQALEIVKR
;
A
#
# COMPACT_ATOMS: atom_id res chain seq x y z
N MET A 1 20.19 2.86 -3.73
CA MET A 1 20.64 2.85 -2.30
C MET A 1 21.29 1.50 -1.98
N ARG A 2 22.28 1.41 -1.08
CA ARG A 2 22.96 0.13 -0.77
C ARG A 2 22.34 -0.49 0.50
N VAL A 3 21.79 -1.70 0.38
CA VAL A 3 21.28 -2.47 1.53
C VAL A 3 22.42 -2.89 2.44
N SER A 4 22.25 -2.70 3.75
CA SER A 4 23.21 -3.04 4.79
C SER A 4 22.70 -4.19 5.67
N PRO A 5 23.58 -4.99 6.29
CA PRO A 5 23.15 -6.01 7.25
C PRO A 5 22.23 -5.41 8.32
N HIS A 6 21.10 -6.08 8.58
CA HIS A 6 20.16 -5.59 9.58
C HIS A 6 20.78 -5.63 10.98
N PRO A 7 20.76 -4.52 11.74
CA PRO A 7 21.13 -4.55 13.15
C PRO A 7 20.11 -5.39 13.92
N ARG A 8 20.50 -5.90 15.10
CA ARG A 8 19.66 -6.80 15.92
C ARG A 8 18.25 -6.24 16.17
N TRP A 9 18.11 -4.95 16.41
CA TRP A 9 16.81 -4.34 16.70
C TRP A 9 15.82 -4.45 15.52
N VAL A 10 16.29 -4.59 14.28
CA VAL A 10 15.41 -4.83 13.13
C VAL A 10 14.82 -6.23 13.18
N ALA A 11 15.60 -7.23 13.60
CA ALA A 11 15.07 -8.58 13.79
C ALA A 11 14.00 -8.59 14.90
N ASP A 12 14.26 -7.88 16.00
CA ASP A 12 13.29 -7.72 17.09
C ASP A 12 12.03 -6.96 16.64
N LEU A 13 12.17 -5.93 15.80
CA LEU A 13 11.06 -5.21 15.17
C LEU A 13 10.23 -6.14 14.28
N ASN A 14 10.87 -6.88 13.37
CA ASN A 14 10.19 -7.81 12.47
C ASN A 14 9.41 -8.87 13.26
N ALA A 15 10.03 -9.46 14.28
CA ALA A 15 9.38 -10.44 15.15
C ALA A 15 8.18 -9.86 15.91
N THR A 16 8.24 -8.58 16.29
CA THR A 16 7.13 -7.88 16.94
C THR A 16 5.98 -7.60 15.98
N LEU A 17 6.28 -7.27 14.72
CA LEU A 17 5.28 -6.92 13.71
C LEU A 17 4.65 -8.14 13.03
N GLU A 18 5.34 -9.28 12.99
CA GLU A 18 4.88 -10.48 12.29
C GLU A 18 3.47 -10.92 12.71
N PRO A 19 3.12 -11.06 14.01
CA PRO A 19 1.76 -11.44 14.40
C PRO A 19 0.70 -10.42 13.96
N ILE A 20 1.04 -9.13 13.91
CA ILE A 20 0.13 -8.06 13.47
C ILE A 20 -0.10 -8.16 11.95
N GLN A 21 0.97 -8.40 11.18
CA GLN A 21 0.88 -8.59 9.74
C GLN A 21 0.07 -9.85 9.39
N GLU A 22 0.29 -10.95 10.10
CA GLU A 22 -0.49 -12.18 9.92
C GLU A 22 -1.98 -11.97 10.25
N ALA A 23 -2.30 -11.21 11.30
CA ALA A 23 -3.69 -10.87 11.61
C ALA A 23 -4.36 -10.04 10.51
N ILE A 24 -3.63 -9.11 9.88
CA ILE A 24 -4.13 -8.36 8.70
C ILE A 24 -4.37 -9.33 7.54
N LEU A 25 -3.40 -10.19 7.23
CA LEU A 25 -3.50 -11.15 6.14
C LEU A 25 -4.62 -12.18 6.35
N ALA A 26 -5.00 -12.46 7.59
CA ALA A 26 -6.11 -13.35 7.96
C ALA A 26 -7.49 -12.67 7.93
N THR A 27 -7.59 -11.39 7.56
CA THR A 27 -8.89 -10.73 7.45
C THR A 27 -9.74 -11.34 6.31
N PRO A 28 -11.09 -11.39 6.45
CA PRO A 28 -11.96 -12.05 5.49
C PRO A 28 -11.80 -11.57 4.03
N VAL A 29 -11.56 -10.27 3.82
CA VAL A 29 -11.39 -9.73 2.46
C VAL A 29 -10.14 -10.27 1.76
N ILE A 30 -9.06 -10.50 2.50
CA ILE A 30 -7.80 -11.03 1.96
C ILE A 30 -7.91 -12.54 1.74
N GLU A 31 -8.52 -13.28 2.66
CA GLU A 31 -8.78 -14.71 2.48
C GLU A 31 -9.73 -14.96 1.30
N ASP A 32 -10.83 -14.21 1.20
CA ASP A 32 -11.75 -14.34 0.07
C ASP A 32 -11.10 -13.95 -1.26
N ALA A 33 -10.16 -13.00 -1.29
CA ALA A 33 -9.36 -12.73 -2.48
C ALA A 33 -8.46 -13.92 -2.84
N ALA A 34 -7.74 -14.47 -1.86
CA ALA A 34 -6.85 -15.61 -2.04
C ALA A 34 -7.58 -16.90 -2.49
N GLU A 35 -8.85 -17.01 -2.15
CA GLU A 35 -9.72 -18.14 -2.53
C GLU A 35 -10.65 -17.83 -3.70
N ASN A 36 -10.53 -16.63 -4.30
CA ASN A 36 -11.36 -16.15 -5.40
C ASN A 36 -12.89 -16.20 -5.11
N ARG A 37 -13.27 -15.78 -3.91
CA ARG A 37 -14.65 -15.75 -3.39
C ARG A 37 -15.17 -14.36 -3.04
N LEU A 38 -14.47 -13.29 -3.45
CA LEU A 38 -14.91 -11.92 -3.20
C LEU A 38 -16.36 -11.67 -3.66
N VAL A 39 -17.15 -11.06 -2.77
CA VAL A 39 -18.56 -10.74 -3.03
C VAL A 39 -18.66 -9.42 -3.79
N GLN A 40 -19.37 -9.42 -4.91
CA GLN A 40 -19.36 -8.35 -5.93
C GLN A 40 -19.72 -6.95 -5.40
N GLY A 41 -20.61 -6.77 -4.42
CA GLY A 41 -20.85 -5.45 -3.81
C GLY A 41 -19.78 -5.06 -2.78
N LYS A 42 -19.36 -6.01 -1.94
CA LYS A 42 -18.41 -5.75 -0.84
C LYS A 42 -17.03 -5.35 -1.35
N ILE A 43 -16.55 -5.99 -2.42
CA ILE A 43 -15.27 -5.62 -3.02
C ILE A 43 -15.33 -4.22 -3.66
N GLN A 44 -16.46 -3.85 -4.25
CA GLN A 44 -16.63 -2.51 -4.81
C GLN A 44 -16.55 -1.45 -3.71
N ASP A 45 -17.23 -1.68 -2.59
CA ASP A 45 -17.18 -0.78 -1.44
C ASP A 45 -15.78 -0.70 -0.83
N PHE A 46 -15.08 -1.83 -0.73
CA PHE A 46 -13.68 -1.86 -0.28
C PHE A 46 -12.77 -1.02 -1.18
N LEU A 47 -12.88 -1.19 -2.50
CA LEU A 47 -12.05 -0.46 -3.47
C LEU A 47 -12.32 1.05 -3.44
N VAL A 48 -13.58 1.46 -3.29
CA VAL A 48 -13.94 2.87 -3.19
C VAL A 48 -13.50 3.45 -1.85
N ALA A 49 -13.71 2.74 -0.74
CA ALA A 49 -13.34 3.20 0.60
C ALA A 49 -11.84 3.48 0.72
N PHE A 50 -10.98 2.58 0.21
CA PHE A 50 -9.51 2.75 0.27
C PHE A 50 -8.94 3.70 -0.79
N TYR A 51 -9.73 4.11 -1.78
CA TYR A 51 -9.25 4.94 -2.88
C TYR A 51 -8.57 6.26 -2.45
N PRO A 52 -9.04 7.00 -1.43
CA PRO A 52 -8.36 8.22 -0.97
C PRO A 52 -6.90 7.98 -0.56
N ILE A 53 -6.60 6.84 0.06
CA ILE A 53 -5.22 6.48 0.46
C ILE A 53 -4.36 6.32 -0.79
N ILE A 54 -4.85 5.57 -1.78
CA ILE A 54 -4.12 5.33 -3.04
C ILE A 54 -3.90 6.64 -3.82
N ARG A 55 -4.92 7.48 -3.88
CA ARG A 55 -4.88 8.77 -4.57
C ARG A 55 -3.87 9.73 -3.93
N ASP A 56 -3.84 9.78 -2.60
CA ASP A 56 -3.05 10.78 -1.86
C ASP A 56 -1.65 10.30 -1.49
N PHE A 57 -1.36 9.00 -1.58
CA PHE A 57 -0.04 8.43 -1.27
C PHE A 57 1.12 9.17 -1.95
N PRO A 58 1.07 9.50 -3.27
CA PRO A 58 2.15 10.26 -3.90
C PRO A 58 2.36 11.66 -3.32
N ALA A 59 1.30 12.31 -2.81
CA ALA A 59 1.39 13.62 -2.17
C ALA A 59 2.05 13.51 -0.79
N TRP A 60 1.73 12.48 -0.02
CA TRP A 60 2.44 12.18 1.23
C TRP A 60 3.93 11.91 1.00
N LEU A 61 4.28 11.17 -0.05
CA LEU A 61 5.68 10.96 -0.42
C LEU A 61 6.38 12.27 -0.82
N GLN A 62 5.67 13.20 -1.48
CA GLN A 62 6.22 14.52 -1.77
C GLN A 62 6.52 15.32 -0.49
N VAL A 63 5.62 15.29 0.50
CA VAL A 63 5.88 15.91 1.81
C VAL A 63 7.11 15.29 2.48
N LEU A 64 7.27 13.97 2.40
CA LEU A 64 8.46 13.30 2.92
C LEU A 64 9.73 13.64 2.12
N LEU A 65 9.66 13.77 0.80
CA LEU A 65 10.78 14.22 -0.03
C LEU A 65 11.27 15.61 0.40
N ASP A 66 10.36 16.55 0.62
CA ASP A 66 10.68 17.92 1.02
C ASP A 66 11.38 17.99 2.39
N ARG A 67 11.11 16.98 3.23
CA ARG A 67 11.70 16.81 4.57
C ARG A 67 12.93 15.89 4.58
N SER A 68 13.21 15.21 3.47
CA SER A 68 14.20 14.14 3.43
C SER A 68 15.62 14.68 3.52
N PRO A 69 16.49 14.07 4.33
CA PRO A 69 17.94 14.24 4.18
C PRO A 69 18.42 13.84 2.78
N ASP A 70 19.58 14.33 2.36
CA ASP A 70 20.13 14.10 1.02
C ASP A 70 20.21 12.62 0.62
N HIS A 71 20.55 11.74 1.57
CA HIS A 71 20.70 10.31 1.31
C HIS A 71 19.38 9.59 0.99
N GLY A 72 18.23 10.18 1.35
CA GLY A 72 16.90 9.63 1.07
C GLY A 72 16.22 10.22 -0.17
N ARG A 73 16.72 11.33 -0.72
CA ARG A 73 16.04 12.06 -1.82
C ARG A 73 15.79 11.20 -3.05
N ALA A 74 16.82 10.50 -3.53
CA ALA A 74 16.70 9.66 -4.72
C ALA A 74 15.64 8.55 -4.54
N PHE A 75 15.52 7.99 -3.34
CA PHE A 75 14.49 7.00 -3.03
C PHE A 75 13.08 7.59 -3.21
N PHE A 76 12.79 8.76 -2.66
CA PHE A 76 11.46 9.37 -2.81
C PHE A 76 11.19 9.85 -4.23
N GLU A 77 12.17 10.41 -4.93
CA GLU A 77 12.02 10.83 -6.33
C GLU A 77 11.65 9.64 -7.24
N ASP A 78 12.31 8.50 -7.06
CA ASP A 78 12.00 7.27 -7.78
C ASP A 78 10.64 6.71 -7.34
N ASN A 79 10.36 6.64 -6.04
CA ASN A 79 9.11 6.07 -5.52
C ASN A 79 7.89 6.88 -5.99
N ILE A 80 7.92 8.22 -5.91
CA ILE A 80 6.86 9.10 -6.41
C ILE A 80 6.57 8.85 -7.90
N ARG A 81 7.61 8.60 -8.71
CA ARG A 81 7.44 8.31 -10.14
C ARG A 81 6.65 7.02 -10.35
N VAL A 82 6.86 6.00 -9.51
CA VAL A 82 6.12 4.75 -9.63
C VAL A 82 4.70 4.88 -9.06
N GLU A 83 4.55 5.44 -7.87
CA GLU A 83 3.26 5.58 -7.17
C GLU A 83 2.24 6.41 -7.95
N ARG A 84 2.67 7.39 -8.77
CA ARG A 84 1.77 8.16 -9.65
C ARG A 84 0.97 7.30 -10.63
N ARG A 85 1.45 6.09 -10.96
CA ARG A 85 0.74 5.17 -11.86
C ARG A 85 -0.35 4.39 -11.14
N HIS A 86 -0.28 4.27 -9.81
CA HIS A 86 -1.15 3.39 -9.02
C HIS A 86 -2.61 3.84 -8.99
N ASP A 87 -2.89 5.14 -9.13
CA ASP A 87 -4.26 5.64 -9.32
C ASP A 87 -4.96 4.95 -10.50
N ALA A 88 -4.30 4.95 -11.67
CA ALA A 88 -4.84 4.34 -12.87
C ALA A 88 -4.98 2.81 -12.73
N MET A 89 -4.05 2.16 -12.02
CA MET A 89 -4.11 0.71 -11.79
C MET A 89 -5.24 0.34 -10.82
N TRP A 90 -5.46 1.12 -9.77
CA TRP A 90 -6.53 0.89 -8.80
C TRP A 90 -7.90 1.07 -9.43
N ARG A 91 -8.09 2.14 -10.21
CA ARG A 91 -9.31 2.37 -11.00
C ARG A 91 -9.55 1.23 -12.01
N ALA A 92 -8.49 0.70 -12.63
CA ALA A 92 -8.58 -0.46 -13.51
C ALA A 92 -9.00 -1.75 -12.78
N MET A 93 -8.55 -1.96 -11.54
CA MET A 93 -9.08 -3.02 -10.69
C MET A 93 -10.56 -2.82 -10.39
N GLY A 94 -10.95 -1.58 -10.05
CA GLY A 94 -12.35 -1.21 -9.88
C GLY A 94 -13.21 -1.53 -11.10
N ASP A 95 -12.77 -1.14 -12.31
CA ASP A 95 -13.41 -1.50 -13.58
C ASP A 95 -13.55 -3.04 -13.71
N GLY A 96 -12.52 -3.81 -13.33
CA GLY A 96 -12.53 -5.27 -13.35
C GLY A 96 -13.60 -5.90 -12.43
N PHE A 97 -13.86 -5.28 -11.27
CA PHE A 97 -14.92 -5.68 -10.36
C PHE A 97 -16.27 -4.97 -10.62
N GLY A 98 -16.35 -4.15 -11.67
CA GLY A 98 -17.58 -3.45 -12.06
C GLY A 98 -17.96 -2.29 -11.15
N VAL A 99 -17.00 -1.64 -10.50
CA VAL A 99 -17.23 -0.38 -9.77
C VAL A 99 -17.70 0.70 -10.76
N PRO A 100 -18.85 1.35 -10.56
CA PRO A 100 -19.23 2.51 -11.37
C PRO A 100 -18.19 3.62 -11.27
N ARG A 101 -17.75 4.16 -12.40
CA ARG A 101 -16.62 5.12 -12.48
C ARG A 101 -16.86 6.37 -11.65
N GLU A 102 -18.10 6.79 -11.57
CA GLU A 102 -18.57 7.95 -10.83
C GLU A 102 -18.23 7.85 -9.34
N ARG A 103 -18.16 6.63 -8.76
CA ARG A 103 -17.79 6.40 -7.36
C ARG A 103 -16.34 6.76 -7.04
N PHE A 104 -15.44 6.74 -8.04
CA PHE A 104 -14.06 7.22 -7.88
C PHE A 104 -13.88 8.70 -8.22
N HIS A 105 -14.89 9.35 -8.80
CA HIS A 105 -14.83 10.77 -9.19
C HIS A 105 -15.59 11.68 -8.22
N SER A 106 -16.66 11.16 -7.63
CA SER A 106 -17.46 11.85 -6.62
C SER A 106 -17.03 11.35 -5.26
N PRO A 107 -16.54 12.21 -4.35
CA PRO A 107 -16.22 11.80 -2.99
C PRO A 107 -17.45 11.19 -2.32
N GLU A 108 -17.36 9.92 -1.94
CA GLU A 108 -18.30 9.28 -1.02
C GLU A 108 -17.90 9.64 0.42
N SER A 109 -18.87 9.61 1.34
CA SER A 109 -18.55 9.75 2.76
C SER A 109 -17.55 8.65 3.15
N PRO A 110 -16.41 9.01 3.74
CA PRO A 110 -15.39 8.02 4.05
C PRO A 110 -15.92 7.04 5.10
N VAL A 111 -15.49 5.79 4.98
CA VAL A 111 -15.67 4.82 6.05
C VAL A 111 -14.88 5.33 7.26
N PRO A 112 -15.46 5.49 8.46
CA PRO A 112 -14.80 6.14 9.60
C PRO A 112 -13.42 5.54 9.93
N GLU A 113 -13.29 4.22 9.85
CA GLU A 113 -12.01 3.54 10.11
C GLU A 113 -10.94 3.88 9.06
N VAL A 114 -11.36 4.09 7.80
CA VAL A 114 -10.45 4.49 6.71
C VAL A 114 -10.10 5.97 6.81
N GLU A 115 -11.04 6.82 7.25
CA GLU A 115 -10.79 8.23 7.54
C GLU A 115 -9.72 8.37 8.64
N VAL A 116 -9.90 7.69 9.77
CA VAL A 116 -8.91 7.67 10.86
C VAL A 116 -7.54 7.20 10.37
N PHE A 117 -7.51 6.18 9.51
CA PHE A 117 -6.25 5.68 8.96
C PHE A 117 -5.58 6.70 8.01
N HIS A 118 -6.36 7.34 7.14
CA HIS A 118 -5.89 8.39 6.24
C HIS A 118 -5.36 9.61 7.01
N GLU A 119 -6.10 10.07 8.03
CA GLU A 119 -5.69 11.17 8.90
C GLU A 119 -4.40 10.84 9.67
N TYR A 120 -4.27 9.61 10.17
CA TYR A 120 -3.05 9.15 10.83
C TYR A 120 -1.83 9.24 9.90
N LEU A 121 -1.95 8.76 8.65
CA LEU A 121 -0.87 8.83 7.68
C LEU A 121 -0.54 10.27 7.28
N THR A 122 -1.58 11.08 7.06
CA THR A 122 -1.42 12.51 6.75
C THR A 122 -0.66 13.24 7.87
N ALA A 123 -1.12 13.09 9.12
CA ALA A 123 -0.47 13.70 10.28
C ALA A 123 0.95 13.16 10.49
N ALA A 124 1.19 11.86 10.28
CA ALA A 124 2.53 11.31 10.36
C ALA A 124 3.48 11.95 9.34
N CYS A 125 3.03 12.11 8.08
CA CYS A 125 3.81 12.72 7.02
C CYS A 125 4.09 14.21 7.23
N HIS A 126 3.22 14.94 7.91
CA HIS A 126 3.45 16.36 8.21
C HIS A 126 4.24 16.56 9.51
N ASP A 127 3.85 15.90 10.60
CA ASP A 127 4.21 16.32 11.95
C ASP A 127 5.13 15.35 12.69
N ALA A 128 5.09 14.05 12.36
CA ALA A 128 5.91 13.05 13.07
C ALA A 128 7.39 13.17 12.71
N PRO A 129 8.33 12.76 13.58
CA PRO A 129 9.75 12.66 13.23
C PRO A 129 9.96 11.88 11.92
N PHE A 130 10.90 12.32 11.07
CA PHE A 130 11.07 11.80 9.71
C PHE A 130 11.13 10.27 9.66
N GLY A 131 11.99 9.64 10.46
CA GLY A 131 12.10 8.17 10.50
C GLY A 131 10.79 7.47 10.91
N ARG A 132 9.98 8.08 11.79
CA ARG A 132 8.65 7.55 12.15
C ARG A 132 7.67 7.66 10.99
N ALA A 133 7.70 8.77 10.26
CA ALA A 133 6.84 8.96 9.09
C ALA A 133 7.17 7.95 7.98
N VAL A 134 8.47 7.80 7.64
CA VAL A 134 8.95 6.78 6.69
C VAL A 134 8.60 5.36 7.15
N SER A 135 8.68 5.10 8.45
CA SER A 135 8.28 3.80 9.02
C SER A 135 6.78 3.54 8.82
N ALA A 136 5.94 4.55 9.02
CA ALA A 136 4.49 4.43 8.92
C ALA A 136 4.02 4.25 7.47
N THR A 137 4.62 4.95 6.51
CA THR A 137 4.24 4.87 5.09
C THR A 137 5.02 3.80 4.34
N ASN A 138 6.30 4.06 4.06
CA ASN A 138 7.09 3.31 3.09
C ASN A 138 7.49 1.93 3.61
N TYR A 139 7.68 1.77 4.92
CA TYR A 139 7.98 0.48 5.49
C TYR A 139 6.71 -0.32 5.81
N ALA A 140 5.80 0.25 6.61
CA ALA A 140 4.61 -0.49 7.05
C ALA A 140 3.53 -0.63 5.97
N VAL A 141 3.06 0.47 5.37
CA VAL A 141 1.96 0.40 4.39
C VAL A 141 2.38 -0.29 3.11
N GLU A 142 3.49 0.10 2.48
CA GLU A 142 3.97 -0.56 1.25
C GLU A 142 4.32 -2.02 1.51
N GLY A 143 4.97 -2.34 2.64
CA GLY A 143 5.32 -3.71 3.01
C GLY A 143 4.10 -4.61 3.23
N VAL A 144 3.05 -4.11 3.87
CA VAL A 144 1.80 -4.87 4.03
C VAL A 144 1.03 -4.95 2.70
N ALA A 145 1.01 -3.90 1.89
CA ALA A 145 0.38 -3.90 0.57
C ALA A 145 0.98 -4.96 -0.37
N GLN A 146 2.30 -5.16 -0.34
CA GLN A 146 2.98 -6.25 -1.03
C GLN A 146 2.44 -7.62 -0.57
N LYS A 147 2.48 -7.91 0.74
CA LYS A 147 2.01 -9.19 1.29
C LYS A 147 0.54 -9.48 0.99
N ILE A 148 -0.31 -8.45 1.05
CA ILE A 148 -1.72 -8.54 0.65
C ILE A 148 -1.83 -8.93 -0.82
N SER A 149 -1.05 -8.27 -1.69
CA SER A 149 -1.08 -8.51 -3.13
C SER A 149 -0.64 -9.92 -3.49
N GLU A 150 0.46 -10.39 -2.91
CA GLU A 150 0.96 -11.77 -3.07
C GLU A 150 -0.09 -12.81 -2.67
N LYS A 151 -0.72 -12.62 -1.50
CA LYS A 151 -1.74 -13.53 -0.99
C LYS A 151 -3.00 -13.51 -1.85
N ALA A 152 -3.50 -12.33 -2.18
CA ALA A 152 -4.70 -12.15 -3.02
C ALA A 152 -4.53 -12.78 -4.40
N LEU A 153 -3.35 -12.67 -5.02
CA LEU A 153 -3.07 -13.23 -6.34
C LEU A 153 -3.12 -14.77 -6.38
N ARG A 154 -3.02 -15.48 -5.26
CA ARG A 154 -3.18 -16.95 -5.22
C ARG A 154 -4.54 -17.40 -5.79
N GLY A 155 -5.58 -16.60 -5.54
CA GLY A 155 -6.94 -16.80 -6.06
C GLY A 155 -7.22 -15.93 -7.27
N LEU A 156 -6.98 -14.62 -7.14
CA LEU A 156 -7.40 -13.66 -8.15
C LEU A 156 -6.69 -13.83 -9.50
N SER A 157 -5.47 -14.37 -9.55
CA SER A 157 -4.79 -14.68 -10.83
C SER A 157 -5.62 -15.59 -11.76
N LYS A 158 -6.48 -16.44 -11.18
CA LYS A 158 -7.37 -17.37 -11.90
C LYS A 158 -8.74 -16.75 -12.22
N ASN A 159 -9.02 -15.55 -11.74
CA ASN A 159 -10.28 -14.87 -11.97
C ASN A 159 -10.32 -14.30 -13.41
N ALA A 160 -11.00 -15.01 -14.30
CA ALA A 160 -11.17 -14.61 -15.69
C ALA A 160 -12.02 -13.34 -15.88
N LYS A 161 -12.90 -13.02 -14.91
CA LYS A 161 -13.82 -11.87 -15.03
C LYS A 161 -13.09 -10.53 -14.93
N ILE A 162 -12.12 -10.42 -14.03
CA ILE A 162 -11.35 -9.18 -13.84
C ILE A 162 -10.24 -9.00 -14.88
N GLY A 163 -9.75 -10.11 -15.45
CA GLY A 163 -8.69 -10.11 -16.47
C GLY A 163 -7.34 -9.53 -15.99
N PRO A 164 -6.32 -9.46 -16.88
CA PRO A 164 -5.00 -8.93 -16.53
C PRO A 164 -5.04 -7.46 -16.07
N LYS A 165 -5.85 -6.63 -16.75
CA LYS A 165 -5.97 -5.21 -16.41
C LYS A 165 -6.58 -4.99 -15.02
N GLY A 166 -7.54 -5.82 -14.62
CA GLY A 166 -8.14 -5.77 -13.28
C GLY A 166 -7.21 -6.26 -12.17
N ARG A 167 -6.13 -6.98 -12.49
CA ARG A 167 -5.12 -7.42 -11.52
C ARG A 167 -3.88 -6.57 -11.48
N TRP A 168 -3.78 -5.58 -12.36
CA TRP A 168 -2.54 -4.87 -12.63
C TRP A 168 -1.91 -4.27 -11.36
N TRP A 169 -2.70 -3.60 -10.51
CA TRP A 169 -2.18 -3.05 -9.25
C TRP A 169 -1.60 -4.13 -8.33
N LEU A 170 -2.29 -5.28 -8.18
CA LEU A 170 -1.82 -6.39 -7.35
C LEU A 170 -0.55 -7.01 -7.95
N GLU A 171 -0.52 -7.20 -9.27
CA GLU A 171 0.62 -7.78 -9.95
C GLU A 171 1.85 -6.88 -9.86
N GLU A 172 1.70 -5.55 -9.87
CA GLU A 172 2.83 -4.64 -9.63
C GLU A 172 3.25 -4.65 -8.15
N HIS A 173 2.31 -4.59 -7.19
CA HIS A 173 2.62 -4.64 -5.75
C HIS A 173 3.20 -5.96 -5.28
N ALA A 174 2.85 -7.07 -5.90
CA ALA A 174 3.45 -8.38 -5.61
C ALA A 174 4.76 -8.61 -6.35
N LYS A 175 5.00 -7.90 -7.47
CA LYS A 175 6.26 -7.94 -8.21
C LYS A 175 7.30 -7.01 -7.64
N TYR A 176 6.88 -5.92 -6.99
CA TYR A 176 7.80 -4.97 -6.40
C TYR A 176 8.82 -5.79 -5.64
N ASP A 177 10.01 -5.84 -6.24
CA ASP A 177 11.14 -6.57 -5.70
C ASP A 177 11.28 -6.11 -4.25
N ASP A 178 11.88 -6.95 -3.42
CA ASP A 178 12.17 -6.75 -2.00
C ASP A 178 12.88 -5.42 -1.64
N GLU A 179 12.95 -4.44 -2.52
CA GLU A 179 13.66 -3.19 -2.44
C GLU A 179 12.91 -2.09 -1.69
N HIS A 180 11.67 -1.72 -1.98
CA HIS A 180 11.10 -0.46 -1.42
C HIS A 180 10.98 -0.44 0.11
N PRO A 181 10.33 -1.42 0.79
CA PRO A 181 10.32 -1.46 2.24
C PRO A 181 11.72 -1.65 2.85
N VAL A 182 12.60 -2.41 2.20
CA VAL A 182 13.99 -2.61 2.66
C VAL A 182 14.81 -1.32 2.52
N GLN A 183 14.58 -0.57 1.44
CA GLN A 183 15.17 0.73 1.16
C GLN A 183 14.66 1.78 2.15
N ALA A 184 13.35 1.82 2.42
CA ALA A 184 12.79 2.61 3.49
C ALA A 184 13.44 2.29 4.84
N LEU A 185 13.69 1.01 5.13
CA LEU A 185 14.38 0.60 6.34
C LEU A 185 15.84 1.06 6.39
N GLU A 186 16.55 1.18 5.27
CA GLU A 186 17.89 1.81 5.23
C GLU A 186 17.86 3.30 5.61
N ILE A 187 16.76 4.00 5.31
CA ILE A 187 16.54 5.38 5.75
C ILE A 187 16.25 5.41 7.26
N VAL A 188 15.43 4.48 7.77
CA VAL A 188 15.04 4.41 9.19
C VAL A 188 16.20 3.97 10.09
N LYS A 189 17.16 3.18 9.59
CA LYS A 189 18.33 2.71 10.35
C LYS A 189 19.32 3.82 10.74
N ARG A 190 19.25 4.98 10.10
CA ARG A 190 20.20 6.09 10.25
C ARG A 190 19.70 7.14 11.23
#